data_AF-A0A9X3RYJ9-F1
#
_entry.id   AF-A0A9X3RYJ9-F1
#
_cell.length_a   1.000
_cell.length_b   1.000
_cell.length_c   1.000
_cell.angle_alpha   90.00
_cell.angle_beta   90.00
_cell.angle_gamma   90.00
#
_symmetry.space_group_name_H-M   'P 1'
#
loop_
_entity.id
_entity.type
_entity.pdbx_description
1 polymer ?
#
loop_
_entity_poly.entity_id
_entity_poly.type
_entity_poly.pdbx_seq_one_letter_code
_entity_poly.pdbx_strand_id
1 'polypeptide(L)'
;MEEEIEVVAFACRGTLLDWSGAIEAVAYELARCNGESPLDRGAALRRRVETLADGHGLARGFERLARERGYRGEESGEESLARVVALARPLRGAREIVAHAVRSGKRLVAVSRAENPGALYLFGGAFEAVVSDPREIAVPLESILYVSAADWRRAEARRRGMRAVAPDELGLALAPRALAAVRTPRHTIMAA
;
A
#
# COMPACT_ATOMS: atom_id res chain seq x y z
N MET A 1 -16.19 13.16 -21.01
CA MET A 1 -14.89 13.75 -20.63
C MET A 1 -14.24 12.73 -19.72
N GLU A 2 -13.06 12.20 -20.05
CA GLU A 2 -12.32 11.40 -19.07
C GLU A 2 -11.73 12.37 -18.04
N GLU A 3 -11.96 12.09 -16.76
CA GLU A 3 -11.51 12.96 -15.67
C GLU A 3 -9.99 12.87 -15.45
N GLU A 4 -9.40 14.00 -15.11
CA GLU A 4 -7.98 14.12 -14.84
C GLU A 4 -7.64 13.45 -13.50
N ILE A 5 -6.52 12.73 -13.44
CA ILE A 5 -6.04 12.19 -12.16
C ILE A 5 -5.57 13.35 -11.29
N GLU A 6 -6.13 13.47 -10.08
CA GLU A 6 -5.71 14.44 -9.07
C GLU A 6 -4.82 13.81 -7.99
N VAL A 7 -5.13 12.56 -7.62
CA VAL A 7 -4.50 11.85 -6.50
C VAL A 7 -3.95 10.49 -6.95
N VAL A 8 -2.72 10.18 -6.55
CA VAL A 8 -2.14 8.84 -6.64
C VAL A 8 -2.20 8.20 -5.25
N ALA A 9 -3.07 7.20 -5.11
CA ALA A 9 -3.28 6.48 -3.85
C ALA A 9 -2.53 5.15 -3.87
N PHE A 10 -1.50 5.01 -3.05
CA PHE A 10 -0.72 3.78 -2.96
C PHE A 10 -1.26 2.86 -1.87
N ALA A 11 -1.55 1.61 -2.20
CA ALA A 11 -1.60 0.56 -1.19
C ALA A 11 -0.25 0.52 -0.45
N CYS A 12 -0.26 0.49 0.88
CA CYS A 12 0.98 0.46 1.65
C CYS A 12 1.58 -0.96 1.65
N ARG A 13 0.89 -1.89 2.30
CA ARG A 13 1.35 -3.27 2.49
C ARG A 13 1.39 -4.08 1.19
N GLY A 14 2.55 -4.67 0.92
CA GLY A 14 2.78 -5.54 -0.23
C GLY A 14 2.99 -4.80 -1.55
N THR A 15 2.97 -3.46 -1.52
CA THR A 15 3.18 -2.60 -2.70
C THR A 15 4.34 -1.64 -2.45
N LEU A 16 4.34 -0.95 -1.30
CA LEU A 16 5.43 -0.05 -0.91
C LEU A 16 6.39 -0.71 0.07
N LEU A 17 5.86 -1.43 1.06
CA LEU A 17 6.62 -1.96 2.18
C LEU A 17 6.42 -3.47 2.33
N ASP A 18 7.51 -4.17 2.65
CA ASP A 18 7.50 -5.57 3.03
C ASP A 18 7.11 -5.76 4.50
N TRP A 19 5.81 -5.58 4.76
CA TRP A 19 5.24 -5.88 6.08
C TRP A 19 5.19 -7.38 6.36
N SER A 20 5.07 -8.22 5.33
CA SER A 20 4.97 -9.66 5.53
C SER A 20 6.29 -10.23 6.07
N GLY A 21 7.42 -9.89 5.44
CA GLY A 21 8.74 -10.28 5.95
C GLY A 21 9.01 -9.73 7.35
N ALA A 22 8.61 -8.49 7.64
CA ALA A 22 8.75 -7.90 8.97
C ALA A 22 7.91 -8.64 10.04
N ILE A 23 6.65 -8.98 9.75
CA ILE A 23 5.80 -9.74 10.68
C ILE A 23 6.36 -11.15 10.88
N GLU A 24 6.84 -11.82 9.81
CA GLU A 24 7.48 -13.14 9.90
C GLU A 24 8.68 -13.11 10.83
N ALA A 25 9.58 -12.14 10.66
CA ALA A 25 10.77 -11.98 11.50
C ALA A 25 10.40 -11.77 12.97
N VAL A 26 9.49 -10.85 13.28
CA VAL A 26 9.06 -10.59 14.67
C VAL A 26 8.37 -11.80 15.29
N ALA A 27 7.45 -12.44 14.56
CA ALA A 27 6.75 -13.62 15.05
C ALA A 27 7.71 -14.80 15.27
N TYR A 28 8.69 -14.98 14.39
CA TYR A 28 9.75 -15.99 14.54
C TYR A 28 10.62 -15.74 15.76
N GLU A 29 11.08 -14.50 15.97
CA GLU A 29 11.89 -14.14 17.14
C GLU A 29 11.11 -14.30 18.44
N LEU A 30 9.84 -13.86 18.48
CA LEU A 30 8.96 -14.05 19.62
C LEU A 30 8.81 -15.54 19.98
N ALA A 31 8.60 -16.39 18.98
CA ALA A 31 8.50 -17.84 19.16
C ALA A 31 9.81 -18.42 19.71
N ARG A 32 10.97 -18.00 19.19
CA ARG A 32 12.28 -18.45 19.67
C ARG A 32 12.56 -18.07 21.11
N CYS A 33 12.23 -16.84 21.51
CA CYS A 33 12.39 -16.39 22.89
C CYS A 33 11.54 -17.24 23.87
N ASN A 34 10.44 -17.84 23.37
CA ASN A 34 9.57 -18.71 24.15
C ASN A 34 9.83 -20.21 23.93
N GLY A 35 10.97 -20.58 23.32
CA GLY A 35 11.42 -21.96 23.19
C GLY A 35 10.87 -22.73 21.98
N GLU A 36 10.13 -22.07 21.08
CA GLU A 36 9.74 -22.67 19.80
C GLU A 36 10.85 -22.52 18.75
N SER A 37 10.87 -23.40 17.73
CA SER A 37 11.80 -23.29 16.59
C SER A 37 11.09 -23.57 15.27
N PRO A 38 10.28 -22.61 14.75
CA PRO A 38 9.54 -22.80 13.51
C PRO A 38 10.47 -23.01 12.30
N LEU A 39 10.26 -24.08 11.53
CA LEU A 39 11.10 -24.40 10.36
C LEU A 39 10.81 -23.49 9.14
N ASP A 40 9.66 -22.83 9.13
CA ASP A 40 9.17 -22.00 8.03
C ASP A 40 9.53 -20.51 8.18
N ARG A 41 10.50 -20.19 9.06
CA ARG A 41 10.94 -18.83 9.37
C ARG A 41 9.82 -17.91 9.86
N GLY A 42 8.76 -18.48 10.44
CA GLY A 42 7.63 -17.71 11.00
C GLY A 42 6.50 -17.46 10.01
N ALA A 43 6.52 -18.02 8.80
CA ALA A 43 5.48 -17.82 7.80
C ALA A 43 4.08 -18.23 8.29
N ALA A 44 3.95 -19.37 8.97
CA ALA A 44 2.70 -19.82 9.59
C ALA A 44 2.29 -18.93 10.75
N LEU A 45 3.25 -18.47 11.56
CA LEU A 45 2.97 -17.57 12.67
C LEU A 45 2.48 -16.21 12.17
N ARG A 46 3.08 -15.64 11.11
CA ARG A 46 2.56 -14.43 10.44
C ARG A 46 1.09 -14.62 10.04
N ARG A 47 0.77 -15.68 9.30
CA ARG A 47 -0.61 -15.95 8.88
C ARG A 47 -1.53 -16.02 10.08
N ARG A 48 -1.08 -16.65 11.18
CA ARG A 48 -1.85 -16.72 12.42
C ARG A 48 -2.05 -15.35 13.08
N VAL A 49 -1.02 -14.51 13.17
CA VAL A 49 -1.12 -13.13 13.66
C VAL A 49 -2.13 -12.33 12.85
N GLU A 50 -2.08 -12.42 11.53
CA GLU A 50 -3.02 -11.72 10.63
C GLU A 50 -4.46 -12.19 10.84
N THR A 51 -4.68 -13.51 10.96
CA THR A 51 -6.00 -14.07 11.28
C THR A 51 -6.47 -13.59 12.65
N LEU A 52 -5.59 -13.59 13.66
CA LEU A 52 -5.94 -13.18 15.02
C LEU A 52 -6.14 -11.68 15.18
N ALA A 53 -5.52 -10.86 14.32
CA ALA A 53 -5.73 -9.42 14.30
C ALA A 53 -7.19 -9.07 13.98
N ASP A 54 -7.82 -9.79 13.04
CA ASP A 54 -9.26 -9.69 12.71
C ASP A 54 -9.81 -8.24 12.64
N GLY A 55 -9.07 -7.34 11.98
CA GLY A 55 -9.44 -5.92 11.88
C GLY A 55 -9.20 -5.06 13.12
N HIS A 56 -8.78 -5.64 14.25
CA HIS A 56 -8.42 -4.94 15.48
C HIS A 56 -6.94 -4.49 15.56
N GLY A 57 -6.19 -4.67 14.47
CA GLY A 57 -4.79 -4.26 14.38
C GLY A 57 -3.78 -5.33 14.78
N LEU A 58 -2.54 -5.17 14.30
CA LEU A 58 -1.46 -6.17 14.47
C LEU A 58 -1.04 -6.36 15.93
N ALA A 59 -1.03 -5.30 16.74
CA ALA A 59 -0.69 -5.40 18.16
C ALA A 59 -1.60 -6.41 18.88
N ARG A 60 -2.92 -6.32 18.66
CA ARG A 60 -3.89 -7.31 19.17
C ARG A 60 -3.66 -8.70 18.60
N GLY A 61 -3.27 -8.82 17.33
CA GLY A 61 -2.89 -10.09 16.72
C GLY A 61 -1.72 -10.78 17.45
N PHE A 62 -0.68 -10.02 17.78
CA PHE A 62 0.48 -10.52 18.55
C PHE A 62 0.10 -10.91 19.99
N GLU A 63 -0.68 -10.09 20.69
CA GLU A 63 -1.16 -10.45 22.04
C GLU A 63 -1.99 -11.74 22.03
N ARG A 64 -2.89 -11.88 21.05
CA ARG A 64 -3.71 -13.10 20.89
C ARG A 64 -2.85 -14.30 20.55
N LEU A 65 -1.82 -14.14 19.71
CA LEU A 65 -0.86 -15.22 19.42
C LEU A 65 -0.14 -15.67 20.68
N ALA A 66 0.40 -14.72 21.47
CA ALA A 66 1.11 -15.02 22.71
C ALA A 66 0.21 -15.79 23.70
N ARG A 67 -1.06 -15.38 23.84
CA ARG A 67 -2.05 -16.10 24.67
C ARG A 67 -2.35 -17.51 24.14
N GLU A 68 -2.54 -17.64 22.83
CA GLU A 68 -2.80 -18.94 22.18
C GLU A 68 -1.65 -19.93 22.38
N ARG A 69 -0.40 -19.44 22.39
CA ARG A 69 0.81 -20.26 22.51
C ARG A 69 1.34 -20.40 23.93
N GLY A 70 0.75 -19.70 24.90
CA GLY A 70 1.23 -19.71 26.29
C GLY A 70 2.59 -19.04 26.49
N TYR A 71 2.91 -18.03 25.67
CA TYR A 71 4.15 -17.26 25.80
C TYR A 71 4.14 -16.44 27.09
N ARG A 72 5.33 -16.19 27.66
CA ARG A 72 5.51 -15.65 29.03
C ARG A 72 5.06 -14.20 29.22
N GLY A 73 4.60 -13.53 28.16
CA GLY A 73 4.08 -12.16 28.22
C GLY A 73 5.14 -11.09 28.45
N GLU A 74 6.42 -11.39 28.18
CA GLU A 74 7.55 -10.48 28.34
C GLU A 74 7.56 -9.35 27.31
N GLU A 75 6.88 -9.56 26.17
CA GLU A 75 6.72 -8.57 25.10
C GLU A 75 5.23 -8.34 24.85
N SER A 76 4.81 -7.07 24.87
CA SER A 76 3.47 -6.63 24.53
C SER A 76 3.24 -6.61 23.02
N GLY A 77 1.96 -6.64 22.61
CA GLY A 77 1.63 -6.53 21.19
C GLY A 77 2.08 -5.21 20.56
N GLU A 78 2.11 -4.12 21.31
CA GLU A 78 2.59 -2.81 20.86
C GLU A 78 4.10 -2.81 20.63
N GLU A 79 4.88 -3.47 21.48
CA GLU A 79 6.32 -3.65 21.28
C GLU A 79 6.61 -4.48 20.04
N SER A 80 5.85 -5.56 19.83
CA SER A 80 5.94 -6.35 18.59
C SER A 80 5.57 -5.53 17.36
N LEU A 81 4.51 -4.71 17.42
CA LEU A 81 4.14 -3.82 16.32
C LEU A 81 5.23 -2.79 16.05
N ALA A 82 5.81 -2.17 17.07
CA ALA A 82 6.92 -1.23 16.91
C ALA A 82 8.12 -1.88 16.22
N ARG A 83 8.45 -3.13 16.57
CA ARG A 83 9.50 -3.90 15.89
C ARG A 83 9.15 -4.21 14.44
N VAL A 84 7.90 -4.56 14.14
CA VAL A 84 7.45 -4.76 12.75
C VAL A 84 7.66 -3.47 11.95
N VAL A 85 7.27 -2.32 12.50
CA VAL A 85 7.47 -1.00 11.85
C VAL A 85 8.96 -0.73 11.62
N ALA A 86 9.81 -1.01 12.62
CA ALA A 86 11.25 -0.80 12.53
C ALA A 86 11.94 -1.74 11.52
N LEU A 87 11.40 -2.94 11.31
CA LEU A 87 11.92 -3.93 10.37
C LEU A 87 11.34 -3.82 8.98
N ALA A 88 10.18 -3.18 8.79
CA ALA A 88 9.58 -2.97 7.48
C ALA A 88 10.58 -2.26 6.56
N ARG A 89 10.77 -2.80 5.34
CA ARG A 89 11.65 -2.23 4.32
C ARG A 89 10.87 -1.88 3.07
N PRO A 90 11.27 -0.84 2.33
CA PRO A 90 10.73 -0.58 1.00
C PRO A 90 10.93 -1.81 0.11
N LEU A 91 9.89 -2.18 -0.61
CA LEU A 91 9.99 -3.20 -1.64
C LEU A 91 10.88 -2.70 -2.78
N ARG A 92 11.45 -3.64 -3.55
CA ARG A 92 12.27 -3.29 -4.72
C ARG A 92 11.45 -2.43 -5.69
N GLY A 93 12.00 -1.29 -6.11
CA GLY A 93 11.31 -0.36 -6.99
C GLY A 93 10.37 0.62 -6.27
N ALA A 94 10.06 0.41 -4.98
CA ALA A 94 9.07 1.22 -4.27
C ALA A 94 9.49 2.70 -4.15
N ARG A 95 10.79 2.97 -4.01
CA ARG A 95 11.29 4.35 -3.95
C ARG A 95 11.22 5.02 -5.30
N GLU A 96 11.54 4.28 -6.36
CA GLU A 96 11.54 4.74 -7.73
C GLU A 96 10.12 5.08 -8.21
N ILE A 97 9.13 4.24 -7.89
CA ILE A 97 7.72 4.52 -8.22
C ILE A 97 7.17 5.73 -7.46
N VAL A 98 7.54 5.90 -6.18
CA VAL A 98 7.12 7.06 -5.39
C VAL A 98 7.77 8.32 -5.94
N ALA A 99 9.07 8.29 -6.23
CA ALA A 99 9.76 9.41 -6.87
C ALA A 99 9.16 9.76 -8.24
N HIS A 100 8.72 8.76 -9.00
CA HIS A 100 8.01 8.98 -10.26
C HIS A 100 6.66 9.68 -10.04
N ALA A 101 5.86 9.24 -9.07
CA ALA A 101 4.60 9.89 -8.72
C ALA A 101 4.81 11.32 -8.19
N VAL A 102 5.86 11.57 -7.39
CA VAL A 102 6.20 12.93 -6.94
C VAL A 102 6.47 13.85 -8.14
N ARG A 103 7.23 13.36 -9.14
CA ARG A 103 7.53 14.15 -10.36
C ARG A 103 6.32 14.46 -11.23
N SER A 104 5.21 13.74 -11.10
CA SER A 104 3.98 14.06 -11.84
C SER A 104 3.22 15.24 -11.26
N GLY A 105 3.62 15.75 -10.09
CA GLY A 105 2.97 16.89 -9.42
C GLY A 105 1.58 16.57 -8.85
N LYS A 106 1.19 15.29 -8.80
CA LYS A 106 -0.08 14.85 -8.23
C LYS A 106 0.04 14.69 -6.71
N ARG A 107 -1.09 14.74 -6.01
CA ARG A 107 -1.13 14.50 -4.56
C ARG A 107 -0.91 13.01 -4.29
N LEU A 108 -0.08 12.69 -3.30
CA LEU A 108 0.22 11.30 -2.94
C LEU A 108 -0.41 10.97 -1.59
N VAL A 109 -1.19 9.89 -1.57
CA VAL A 109 -1.83 9.36 -0.36
C VAL A 109 -1.45 7.89 -0.18
N ALA A 110 -1.14 7.50 1.05
CA ALA A 110 -0.96 6.09 1.38
C ALA A 110 -2.26 5.51 1.94
N VAL A 111 -2.61 4.30 1.49
CA VAL A 111 -3.78 3.56 1.96
C VAL A 111 -3.27 2.38 2.79
N SER A 112 -3.48 2.43 4.10
CA SER A 112 -3.04 1.42 5.06
C SER A 112 -4.16 1.05 6.03
N ARG A 113 -4.42 -0.25 6.18
CA ARG A 113 -5.52 -0.77 7.00
C ARG A 113 -5.08 -0.88 8.47
N ALA A 114 -5.11 0.23 9.19
CA ALA A 114 -4.77 0.30 10.62
C ALA A 114 -3.34 -0.13 10.98
N GLU A 115 -2.41 -0.13 10.03
CA GLU A 115 -0.99 -0.31 10.32
C GLU A 115 -0.40 1.05 10.70
N ASN A 116 0.59 1.05 11.59
CA ASN A 116 1.24 2.30 11.99
C ASN A 116 1.93 2.93 10.75
N PRO A 117 1.66 4.21 10.43
CA PRO A 117 2.22 4.88 9.24
C PRO A 117 3.72 5.11 9.34
N GLY A 118 4.32 4.87 10.51
CA GLY A 118 5.70 5.15 10.87
C GLY A 118 6.66 4.82 9.76
N ALA A 119 6.62 3.60 9.19
CA ALA A 119 7.52 3.12 8.14
C ALA A 119 7.47 3.91 6.81
N LEU A 120 6.44 4.74 6.57
CA LEU A 120 6.34 5.59 5.39
C LEU A 120 7.35 6.74 5.39
N TYR A 121 7.96 7.08 6.53
CA TYR A 121 9.09 8.03 6.60
C TYR A 121 10.24 7.68 5.67
N LEU A 122 10.39 6.40 5.31
CA LEU A 122 11.41 5.89 4.38
C LEU A 122 11.24 6.41 2.95
N PHE A 123 10.12 7.07 2.66
CA PHE A 123 9.83 7.78 1.42
C PHE A 123 9.96 9.31 1.54
N GLY A 124 10.64 9.81 2.59
CA GLY A 124 11.01 11.23 2.70
C GLY A 124 9.84 12.19 2.86
N GLY A 125 8.72 11.74 3.47
CA GLY A 125 7.53 12.58 3.64
C GLY A 125 6.76 12.85 2.34
N ALA A 126 6.91 12.00 1.32
CA ALA A 126 6.23 12.16 0.04
C ALA A 126 4.70 12.07 0.11
N PHE A 127 4.13 11.51 1.18
CA PHE A 127 2.69 11.32 1.34
C PHE A 127 2.08 12.46 2.15
N GLU A 128 1.05 13.10 1.58
CA GLU A 128 0.28 14.16 2.22
C GLU A 128 -0.61 13.62 3.35
N ALA A 129 -1.12 12.40 3.16
CA ALA A 129 -2.02 11.75 4.11
C ALA A 129 -1.87 10.23 4.09
N VAL A 130 -2.30 9.62 5.20
CA VAL A 130 -2.48 8.18 5.32
C VAL A 130 -3.93 7.91 5.71
N VAL A 131 -4.63 7.11 4.90
CA VAL A 131 -6.05 6.80 5.08
C VAL A 131 -6.27 5.29 5.18
N SER A 132 -7.39 4.88 5.79
CA SER A 132 -7.71 3.45 5.91
C SER A 132 -8.44 2.90 4.69
N ASP A 133 -9.27 3.73 4.06
CA ASP A 133 -9.99 3.44 2.82
C ASP A 133 -9.78 4.58 1.80
N PRO A 134 -9.58 4.29 0.50
CA PRO A 134 -9.47 5.32 -0.54
C PRO A 134 -10.67 6.29 -0.60
N ARG A 135 -11.86 5.88 -0.12
CA ARG A 135 -13.06 6.74 -0.06
C ARG A 135 -12.97 7.88 0.94
N GLU A 136 -11.98 7.86 1.83
CA GLU A 136 -11.70 8.95 2.77
C GLU A 136 -10.98 10.13 2.09
N ILE A 137 -10.49 9.94 0.85
CA ILE A 137 -9.82 10.98 0.08
C ILE A 137 -10.89 11.92 -0.48
N ALA A 138 -10.78 13.22 -0.19
CA ALA A 138 -11.74 14.24 -0.57
C ALA A 138 -11.65 14.66 -2.06
N VAL A 139 -11.74 13.70 -2.98
CA VAL A 139 -11.84 13.89 -4.44
C VAL A 139 -12.78 12.81 -5.04
N PRO A 140 -13.35 13.01 -6.24
CA PRO A 140 -14.10 11.96 -6.94
C PRO A 140 -13.25 10.69 -7.13
N LEU A 141 -13.86 9.51 -7.04
CA LEU A 141 -13.14 8.23 -7.09
C LEU A 141 -12.46 8.01 -8.45
N GLU A 142 -13.07 8.49 -9.51
CA GLU A 142 -12.58 8.47 -10.88
C GLU A 142 -11.34 9.35 -11.10
N SER A 143 -11.13 10.36 -10.23
CA SER A 143 -9.94 11.21 -10.17
C SER A 143 -8.80 10.59 -9.34
N ILE A 144 -9.00 9.40 -8.77
CA ILE A 144 -8.00 8.65 -8.01
C ILE A 144 -7.36 7.58 -8.90
N LEU A 145 -6.04 7.61 -9.01
CA LEU A 145 -5.23 6.51 -9.52
C LEU A 145 -4.73 5.64 -8.36
N TYR A 146 -5.36 4.49 -8.18
CA TYR A 146 -5.01 3.52 -7.15
C TYR A 146 -3.87 2.59 -7.60
N VAL A 147 -2.78 2.54 -6.84
CA VAL A 147 -1.60 1.74 -7.16
C VAL A 147 -1.48 0.59 -6.17
N SER A 148 -1.46 -0.65 -6.69
CA SER A 148 -1.32 -1.85 -5.85
C SER A 148 -0.67 -2.99 -6.60
N ALA A 149 0.30 -3.67 -5.99
CA ALA A 149 0.87 -4.90 -6.54
C ALA A 149 -0.14 -6.06 -6.53
N ALA A 150 -1.11 -6.06 -5.62
CA ALA A 150 -2.13 -7.11 -5.53
C ALA A 150 -3.28 -6.90 -6.51
N ASP A 151 -3.47 -7.87 -7.41
CA ASP A 151 -4.49 -7.87 -8.48
C ASP A 151 -5.92 -7.72 -7.94
N TRP A 152 -6.25 -8.45 -6.87
CA TRP A 152 -7.58 -8.41 -6.28
C TRP A 152 -7.94 -7.02 -5.72
N ARG A 153 -6.95 -6.30 -5.15
CA ARG A 153 -7.15 -4.91 -4.68
C ARG A 153 -7.37 -3.97 -5.86
N ARG A 154 -6.66 -4.16 -6.98
CA ARG A 154 -6.88 -3.37 -8.19
C ARG A 154 -8.27 -3.64 -8.78
N ALA A 155 -8.67 -4.90 -8.86
CA ALA A 155 -10.01 -5.27 -9.32
C ALA A 155 -11.11 -4.70 -8.41
N GLU A 156 -10.91 -4.73 -7.09
CA GLU A 156 -11.82 -4.09 -6.13
C GLU A 156 -11.89 -2.58 -6.33
N ALA A 157 -10.75 -1.90 -6.50
CA ALA A 157 -10.72 -0.47 -6.75
C ALA A 157 -11.47 -0.08 -8.03
N ARG A 158 -11.28 -0.85 -9.12
CA ARG A 158 -12.01 -0.65 -10.39
C ARG A 158 -13.52 -0.85 -10.23
N ARG A 159 -13.96 -1.86 -9.46
CA ARG A 159 -15.39 -2.04 -9.15
C ARG A 159 -16.00 -0.86 -8.38
N ARG A 160 -15.19 -0.10 -7.66
CA ARG A 160 -15.59 1.11 -6.94
C ARG A 160 -15.53 2.38 -7.81
N GLY A 161 -15.18 2.28 -9.10
CA GLY A 161 -15.10 3.42 -10.02
C GLY A 161 -13.72 4.08 -10.12
N MET A 162 -12.72 3.59 -9.39
CA MET A 162 -11.36 4.13 -9.48
C MET A 162 -10.60 3.61 -10.69
N ARG A 163 -9.62 4.39 -11.16
CA ARG A 163 -8.55 3.87 -12.02
C ARG A 163 -7.56 3.11 -11.14
N ALA A 164 -7.15 1.90 -11.53
CA ALA A 164 -6.19 1.13 -10.75
C ALA A 164 -5.14 0.44 -11.62
N VAL A 165 -3.88 0.49 -11.20
CA VAL A 165 -2.72 0.01 -11.97
C VAL A 165 -1.69 -0.67 -11.08
N ALA A 166 -0.90 -1.57 -11.67
CA ALA A 166 0.26 -2.13 -11.01
C ALA A 166 1.39 -1.09 -10.90
N PRO A 167 2.36 -1.26 -9.98
CA PRO A 167 3.45 -0.29 -9.80
C PRO A 167 4.28 -0.01 -11.06
N ASP A 168 4.52 -1.01 -11.88
CA ASP A 168 5.26 -0.96 -13.15
C ASP A 168 4.47 -0.24 -14.26
N GLU A 169 3.15 -0.24 -14.19
CA GLU A 169 2.25 0.45 -15.12
C GLU A 169 2.06 1.94 -14.79
N LEU A 170 2.54 2.40 -13.62
CA LEU A 170 2.30 3.75 -13.11
C LEU A 170 2.79 4.84 -14.06
N GLY A 171 3.95 4.63 -14.68
CA GLY A 171 4.53 5.61 -15.61
C GLY A 171 3.65 5.87 -16.82
N LEU A 172 3.10 4.81 -17.42
CA LEU A 172 2.16 4.90 -18.53
C LEU A 172 0.83 5.53 -18.11
N ALA A 173 0.36 5.21 -16.91
CA ALA A 173 -0.90 5.73 -16.39
C ALA A 173 -0.88 7.24 -16.09
N LEU A 174 0.29 7.77 -15.74
CA LEU A 174 0.55 9.18 -15.46
C LEU A 174 1.07 9.96 -16.68
N ALA A 175 1.41 9.30 -17.77
CA ALA A 175 1.89 9.97 -18.97
C ALA A 175 0.84 10.98 -19.46
N PRO A 176 1.24 12.22 -19.82
CA PRO A 176 0.34 13.16 -20.46
C PRO A 176 -0.24 12.47 -21.70
N ARG A 177 -1.56 12.32 -21.78
CA ARG A 177 -2.19 11.92 -23.04
C ARG A 177 -1.92 13.06 -24.02
N ALA A 178 -1.05 12.81 -25.00
CA ALA A 178 -0.88 13.72 -26.11
C ALA A 178 -2.28 14.04 -26.66
N LEU A 179 -2.69 15.29 -26.52
CA LEU A 179 -3.93 15.80 -27.08
C LEU A 179 -3.95 15.39 -28.55
N ALA A 180 -4.86 14.48 -28.91
CA ALA A 180 -5.24 14.24 -30.29
C ALA A 180 -5.99 15.48 -30.80
N ALA A 181 -5.28 16.59 -30.95
CA ALA A 181 -5.73 17.77 -31.66
C ALA A 181 -5.35 17.62 -33.13
N VAL A 182 -5.91 16.60 -33.80
CA VAL A 182 -6.08 16.67 -35.25
C VAL A 182 -7.34 17.50 -35.49
N ARG A 183 -7.20 18.82 -35.33
CA ARG A 183 -8.10 19.77 -35.98
C ARG A 183 -7.69 19.81 -37.45
N THR A 184 -8.26 18.92 -38.24
CA THR A 184 -8.18 19.04 -39.70
C THR A 184 -8.88 20.34 -40.10
N PRO A 185 -8.22 21.27 -40.82
CA PRO A 185 -8.90 22.45 -41.31
C PRO A 185 -9.96 22.04 -42.33
N ARG A 186 -11.18 22.56 -42.15
CA ARG A 186 -12.25 22.52 -43.16
C ARG A 186 -11.74 23.28 -44.39
N HIS A 187 -11.41 22.57 -45.46
CA HIS A 187 -11.29 23.19 -46.78
C HIS A 187 -12.68 23.65 -47.22
N THR A 188 -12.90 24.95 -47.17
CA THR A 188 -14.02 25.62 -47.81
C THR A 188 -13.93 25.39 -49.32
N ILE A 189 -14.97 24.77 -49.86
CA ILE A 189 -15.23 24.65 -51.30
C ILE A 189 -15.44 26.07 -51.85
N MET A 190 -14.62 26.50 -52.82
CA MET A 190 -15.00 27.58 -53.72
C MET A 190 -15.38 26.97 -55.07
N ALA A 191 -16.66 27.16 -55.40
CA ALA A 191 -17.19 26.97 -56.73
C ALA A 191 -16.66 28.06 -57.68
N ALA A 192 -16.41 27.68 -58.92
CA ALA A 192 -16.44 28.56 -60.09
C ALA A 192 -17.13 27.79 -61.22
#